data_AF-A0A7J2RCJ1-F1
#
_entry.id   AF-A0A7J2RCJ1-F1
#
_cell.length_a   1.000
_cell.length_b   1.000
_cell.length_c   1.000
_cell.angle_alpha   90.00
_cell.angle_beta   90.00
_cell.angle_gamma   90.00
#
_symmetry.space_group_name_H-M   'P 1'
#
loop_
_entity.id
_entity.type
_entity.pdbx_description
1 polymer ?
#
loop_
_entity_poly.entity_id
_entity_poly.type
_entity_poly.pdbx_seq_one_letter_code
_entity_poly.pdbx_strand_id
1 'polypeptide(L)'
;MCKYIAKFLAITWFISFFSMISLGHETFTEEDYPTDIKKYELLLMGMSSRIISPRIVIKMDNNWEILLACLSEKTKDELKGMGVSFVDSQIMLLNAMRLLEVKGERLKTKMPILGSVKTRSLRKKMRNLAVRIEPELRSSVHDLKIELRKVGHEANIYTILFSYTLDELAWKPFFEKSLIKNTGITVKRPFWGGIFWACYPPHEFSCGTNKMSFQEAYFMVNWSKELLEKMLEGIYRANLKMLLRDYVEYGKIVNDDLLKELAPYKIVDYSGSLAIPIIEEKEDNKLYLKCKSMAMKVAQLFLNNVDMKSLIEEYKFYDGEKAVVVSYHEWMWEYLAYLEEKGIINKPFA
;
A
#
# COMPACT_ATOMS: atom_id res chain seq x y z
N MET A 1 1.89 33.18 69.63
CA MET A 1 2.22 33.76 68.32
C MET A 1 3.27 32.89 67.64
N CYS A 2 2.84 31.86 66.90
CA CYS A 2 3.58 31.24 65.76
C CYS A 2 2.85 29.98 65.27
N LYS A 3 2.18 30.15 64.13
CA LYS A 3 1.94 29.24 62.99
C LYS A 3 1.80 27.72 63.25
N TYR A 4 0.55 27.27 63.16
CA TYR A 4 0.15 25.93 62.76
C TYR A 4 0.58 25.63 61.31
N ILE A 5 1.25 24.50 61.07
CA ILE A 5 1.36 23.85 59.76
C ILE A 5 0.74 22.46 59.92
N ALA A 6 -0.49 22.31 59.43
CA ALA A 6 -1.18 21.03 59.35
C ALA A 6 -0.69 20.27 58.10
N LYS A 7 -0.15 19.07 58.31
CA LYS A 7 0.14 18.08 57.27
C LYS A 7 -1.16 17.47 56.77
N PHE A 8 -1.48 17.66 55.49
CA PHE A 8 -2.59 17.00 54.82
C PHE A 8 -2.11 15.63 54.30
N LEU A 9 -2.64 14.55 54.86
CA LEU A 9 -2.47 13.18 54.38
C LEU A 9 -3.76 12.82 53.61
N ALA A 10 -3.70 12.88 52.28
CA ALA A 10 -4.80 12.42 51.43
C ALA A 10 -4.55 10.96 51.02
N ILE A 11 -5.28 10.04 51.64
CA ILE A 11 -5.37 8.64 51.25
C ILE A 11 -6.44 8.56 50.16
N THR A 12 -6.03 8.50 48.89
CA THR A 12 -6.94 8.22 47.77
C THR A 12 -6.87 6.75 47.41
N TRP A 13 -8.00 6.06 47.56
CA TRP A 13 -8.24 4.69 47.10
C TRP A 13 -8.08 4.60 45.58
N PHE A 14 -7.04 3.90 45.12
CA PHE A 14 -6.98 3.41 43.75
C PHE A 14 -7.73 2.08 43.68
N ILE A 15 -8.95 2.10 43.16
CA ILE A 15 -9.60 0.89 42.65
C ILE A 15 -8.97 0.59 41.30
N SER A 16 -7.94 -0.25 41.32
CA SER A 16 -7.36 -0.82 40.11
C SER A 16 -8.36 -1.81 39.52
N PHE A 17 -9.09 -1.40 38.47
CA PHE A 17 -9.67 -2.34 37.53
C PHE A 17 -8.50 -3.05 36.82
N PHE A 18 -8.04 -4.16 37.38
CA PHE A 18 -7.38 -5.19 36.60
C PHE A 18 -8.43 -5.70 35.62
N SER A 19 -8.45 -5.16 34.40
CA SER A 19 -8.98 -5.93 33.28
C SER A 19 -8.13 -7.19 33.21
N MET A 20 -8.68 -8.31 33.66
CA MET A 20 -8.15 -9.62 33.30
C MET A 20 -7.93 -9.60 31.80
N ILE A 21 -6.67 -9.69 31.39
CA ILE A 21 -6.32 -10.08 30.03
C ILE A 21 -6.80 -11.51 29.91
N SER A 22 -8.08 -11.65 29.55
CA SER A 22 -8.53 -12.80 28.80
C SER A 22 -7.56 -12.89 27.63
N LEU A 23 -6.83 -14.00 27.54
CA LEU A 23 -6.26 -14.47 26.29
C LEU A 23 -7.46 -14.72 25.36
N GLY A 24 -8.01 -13.64 24.82
CA GLY A 24 -9.17 -13.67 23.97
C GLY A 24 -8.78 -14.40 22.70
N HIS A 25 -9.32 -15.61 22.53
CA HIS A 25 -9.52 -16.13 21.19
C HIS A 25 -10.24 -15.04 20.40
N GLU A 26 -9.60 -14.51 19.35
CA GLU A 26 -10.30 -13.63 18.40
C GLU A 26 -11.51 -14.42 17.88
N THR A 27 -12.71 -13.97 18.25
CA THR A 27 -13.94 -14.60 17.77
C THR A 27 -14.12 -14.19 16.33
N PHE A 28 -13.77 -15.11 15.43
CA PHE A 28 -14.13 -15.04 14.03
C PHE A 28 -15.65 -14.91 13.94
N THR A 29 -16.12 -13.78 13.42
CA THR A 29 -17.52 -13.61 13.04
C THR A 29 -17.54 -13.35 11.54
N GLU A 30 -18.52 -13.92 10.85
CA GLU A 30 -18.68 -13.69 9.40
C GLU A 30 -18.94 -12.20 9.09
N GLU A 31 -19.47 -11.45 10.06
CA GLU A 31 -19.62 -10.00 9.98
C GLU A 31 -18.28 -9.26 9.94
N ASP A 32 -17.30 -9.70 10.75
CA ASP A 32 -15.97 -9.06 10.79
C ASP A 32 -15.03 -9.59 9.70
N TYR A 33 -15.08 -10.90 9.43
CA TYR A 33 -14.30 -11.57 8.38
C TYR A 33 -15.23 -12.37 7.47
N PRO A 34 -15.82 -11.74 6.43
CA PRO A 34 -16.61 -12.46 5.47
C PRO A 34 -15.82 -13.59 4.81
N THR A 35 -16.49 -14.70 4.52
CA THR A 35 -15.90 -15.85 3.82
C THR A 35 -15.71 -15.58 2.32
N ASP A 36 -16.55 -14.73 1.72
CA ASP A 36 -16.43 -14.33 0.32
C ASP A 36 -15.25 -13.35 0.12
N ILE A 37 -14.18 -13.87 -0.49
CA ILE A 37 -12.98 -13.11 -0.86
C ILE A 37 -13.28 -11.87 -1.73
N LYS A 38 -14.38 -11.86 -2.50
CA LYS A 38 -14.74 -10.71 -3.36
C LYS A 38 -15.12 -9.47 -2.57
N LYS A 39 -15.44 -9.62 -1.29
CA LYS A 39 -15.71 -8.51 -0.37
C LYS A 39 -14.43 -7.80 0.06
N TYR A 40 -13.25 -8.39 -0.14
CA TYR A 40 -11.98 -7.80 0.29
C TYR A 40 -11.33 -7.00 -0.81
N GLU A 41 -10.69 -5.91 -0.42
CA GLU A 41 -9.67 -5.28 -1.23
C GLU A 41 -8.36 -6.05 -1.07
N LEU A 42 -7.83 -6.55 -2.20
CA LEU A 42 -6.58 -7.30 -2.24
C LEU A 42 -5.48 -6.38 -2.75
N LEU A 43 -4.40 -6.24 -2.00
CA LEU A 43 -3.34 -5.28 -2.24
C LEU A 43 -1.98 -5.97 -2.26
N LEU A 44 -1.05 -5.41 -3.03
CA LEU A 44 0.29 -5.99 -3.17
C LEU A 44 1.37 -4.93 -3.29
N MET A 45 2.55 -5.26 -2.77
CA MET A 45 3.81 -4.56 -2.98
C MET A 45 4.83 -5.55 -3.54
N GLY A 46 5.44 -5.21 -4.67
CA GLY A 46 6.39 -6.05 -5.41
C GLY A 46 5.85 -6.53 -6.75
N MET A 47 6.68 -7.21 -7.55
CA MET A 47 6.26 -7.71 -8.86
C MET A 47 5.43 -8.99 -8.74
N SER A 48 4.37 -9.10 -9.52
CA SER A 48 3.56 -10.32 -9.65
C SER A 48 3.71 -10.92 -11.05
N SER A 49 3.94 -12.23 -11.14
CA SER A 49 3.84 -12.95 -12.42
C SER A 49 2.38 -13.10 -12.84
N ARG A 50 2.13 -13.06 -14.16
CA ARG A 50 0.79 -13.32 -14.73
C ARG A 50 0.39 -14.79 -14.65
N ILE A 51 1.35 -15.69 -14.46
CA ILE A 51 1.13 -17.14 -14.43
C ILE A 51 0.84 -17.61 -12.99
N ILE A 52 1.68 -17.21 -12.04
CA ILE A 52 1.52 -17.56 -10.62
C ILE A 52 1.75 -16.32 -9.76
N SER A 53 0.73 -15.92 -9.00
CA SER A 53 0.79 -14.79 -8.08
C SER A 53 -0.07 -15.05 -6.85
N PRO A 54 0.19 -14.37 -5.72
CA PRO A 54 -0.64 -14.50 -4.53
C PRO A 54 -2.14 -14.28 -4.82
N ARG A 55 -2.47 -13.31 -5.67
CA ARG A 55 -3.86 -13.00 -6.06
C ARG A 55 -4.56 -14.16 -6.76
N ILE A 56 -3.83 -14.94 -7.55
CA ILE A 56 -4.37 -16.14 -8.22
C ILE A 56 -4.47 -17.27 -7.19
N VAL A 57 -3.39 -17.53 -6.46
CA VAL A 57 -3.29 -18.68 -5.53
C VAL A 57 -4.36 -18.65 -4.46
N ILE A 58 -4.65 -17.50 -3.84
CA ILE A 58 -5.69 -17.45 -2.79
C ILE A 58 -7.10 -17.78 -3.31
N LYS A 59 -7.35 -17.62 -4.61
CA LYS A 59 -8.66 -17.88 -5.24
C LYS A 59 -8.78 -19.30 -5.79
N MET A 60 -7.70 -20.08 -5.75
CA MET A 60 -7.72 -21.48 -6.16
C MET A 60 -8.36 -22.32 -5.06
N ASP A 61 -9.27 -23.21 -5.44
CA ASP A 61 -9.98 -24.13 -4.56
C ASP A 61 -10.55 -23.38 -3.33
N ASN A 62 -10.26 -23.86 -2.13
CA ASN A 62 -10.63 -23.21 -0.87
C ASN A 62 -9.41 -22.61 -0.12
N ASN A 63 -8.37 -22.21 -0.83
CA ASN A 63 -7.16 -21.62 -0.21
C ASN A 63 -7.47 -20.41 0.67
N TRP A 64 -8.45 -19.59 0.29
CA TRP A 64 -8.91 -18.46 1.10
C TRP A 64 -9.50 -18.90 2.45
N GLU A 65 -10.31 -19.96 2.46
CA GLU A 65 -10.91 -20.53 3.67
C GLU A 65 -9.82 -21.04 4.63
N ILE A 66 -8.81 -21.74 4.11
CA ILE A 66 -7.66 -22.19 4.90
C ILE A 66 -6.94 -21.00 5.57
N LEU A 67 -6.72 -19.91 4.82
CA LEU A 67 -6.07 -18.71 5.34
C LEU A 67 -6.92 -18.01 6.42
N LEU A 68 -8.24 -17.94 6.27
CA LEU A 68 -9.13 -17.39 7.30
C LEU A 68 -9.15 -18.26 8.56
N ALA A 69 -9.23 -19.59 8.41
CA ALA A 69 -9.23 -20.51 9.53
C ALA A 69 -7.90 -20.47 10.32
N CYS A 70 -6.79 -20.16 9.64
CA CYS A 70 -5.46 -20.06 10.24
C CYS A 70 -5.04 -18.63 10.66
N LEU A 71 -5.96 -17.67 10.80
CA LEU A 71 -5.62 -16.32 11.34
C LEU A 71 -5.00 -16.43 12.74
N SER A 72 -5.60 -17.28 13.59
CA SER A 72 -4.95 -17.85 14.76
C SER A 72 -4.21 -19.11 14.37
N GLU A 73 -3.14 -19.46 15.09
CA GLU A 73 -2.45 -20.73 14.87
C GLU A 73 -3.41 -21.92 15.07
N LYS A 74 -3.36 -22.89 14.14
CA LYS A 74 -4.19 -24.11 14.14
C LYS A 74 -3.37 -25.34 13.78
N THR A 75 -3.75 -26.50 14.27
CA THR A 75 -3.26 -27.78 13.76
C THR A 75 -4.07 -28.25 12.55
N LYS A 76 -3.51 -29.18 11.76
CA LYS A 76 -4.23 -29.87 10.68
C LYS A 76 -5.51 -30.56 11.17
N ASP A 77 -5.51 -31.14 12.36
CA ASP A 77 -6.67 -31.82 12.92
C ASP A 77 -7.74 -30.83 13.40
N GLU A 78 -7.34 -29.68 13.95
CA GLU A 78 -8.28 -28.60 14.28
C GLU A 78 -8.98 -28.06 13.04
N LEU A 79 -8.26 -27.88 11.92
CA LEU A 79 -8.87 -27.46 10.65
C LEU A 79 -9.89 -28.47 10.14
N LYS A 80 -9.57 -29.78 10.18
CA LYS A 80 -10.52 -30.84 9.82
C LYS A 80 -11.74 -30.83 10.74
N GLY A 81 -11.54 -30.62 12.04
CA GLY A 81 -12.61 -30.50 13.03
C GLY A 81 -13.51 -29.29 12.80
N MET A 82 -12.99 -28.22 12.19
CA MET A 82 -13.77 -27.06 11.73
C MET A 82 -14.49 -27.29 10.40
N GLY A 83 -14.32 -28.45 9.76
CA GLY A 83 -14.88 -28.75 8.44
C GLY A 83 -14.11 -28.16 7.27
N VAL A 84 -12.93 -27.55 7.50
CA VAL A 84 -12.10 -26.97 6.45
C VAL A 84 -11.32 -28.10 5.77
N SER A 85 -11.69 -28.43 4.54
CA SER A 85 -10.98 -29.43 3.74
C SER A 85 -9.67 -28.87 3.21
N PHE A 86 -8.64 -29.71 3.07
CA PHE A 86 -7.39 -29.32 2.42
C PHE A 86 -6.62 -30.55 1.94
N VAL A 87 -5.76 -30.37 0.95
CA VAL A 87 -4.74 -31.34 0.53
C VAL A 87 -3.34 -30.77 0.80
N ASP A 88 -2.35 -31.65 1.01
CA ASP A 88 -0.99 -31.20 1.37
C ASP A 88 -0.35 -30.30 0.30
N SER A 89 -0.69 -30.48 -0.98
CA SER A 89 -0.21 -29.62 -2.07
C SER A 89 -0.69 -28.16 -1.94
N GLN A 90 -1.90 -27.93 -1.42
CA GLN A 90 -2.41 -26.58 -1.15
C GLN A 90 -1.60 -25.93 -0.02
N ILE A 91 -1.36 -26.65 1.08
CA ILE A 91 -0.56 -26.17 2.22
C ILE A 91 0.88 -25.85 1.76
N MET A 92 1.48 -26.73 0.96
CA MET A 92 2.80 -26.50 0.37
C MET A 92 2.83 -25.26 -0.52
N LEU A 93 1.83 -25.08 -1.39
CA LEU A 93 1.73 -23.91 -2.27
C LEU A 93 1.57 -22.61 -1.47
N LEU A 94 0.67 -22.58 -0.48
CA LEU A 94 0.47 -21.41 0.39
C LEU A 94 1.73 -21.04 1.17
N ASN A 95 2.48 -22.03 1.65
CA ASN A 95 3.77 -21.83 2.32
C ASN A 95 4.84 -21.32 1.33
N ALA A 96 4.94 -21.91 0.14
CA ALA A 96 5.90 -21.50 -0.89
C ALA A 96 5.63 -20.08 -1.41
N MET A 97 4.36 -19.65 -1.41
CA MET A 97 3.92 -18.28 -1.71
C MET A 97 4.03 -17.34 -0.49
N ARG A 98 4.50 -17.84 0.66
CA ARG A 98 4.69 -17.10 1.93
C ARG A 98 3.40 -16.53 2.53
N LEU A 99 2.26 -17.13 2.21
CA LEU A 99 0.94 -16.72 2.71
C LEU A 99 0.58 -17.45 4.01
N LEU A 100 1.11 -18.66 4.20
CA LEU A 100 0.92 -19.51 5.37
C LEU A 100 2.29 -19.91 5.94
N GLU A 101 2.42 -19.96 7.26
CA GLU A 101 3.55 -20.56 7.97
C GLU A 101 3.20 -22.00 8.33
N VAL A 102 4.16 -22.90 8.14
CA VAL A 102 4.08 -24.30 8.57
C VAL A 102 5.21 -24.57 9.56
N LYS A 103 4.87 -24.95 10.79
CA LYS A 103 5.81 -25.33 11.87
C LYS A 103 5.40 -26.69 12.43
N GLY A 104 5.97 -27.76 11.86
CA GLY A 104 5.48 -29.11 12.12
C GLY A 104 4.01 -29.23 11.70
N GLU A 105 3.15 -29.62 12.63
CA GLU A 105 1.70 -29.75 12.40
C GLU A 105 0.92 -28.44 12.54
N ARG A 106 1.59 -27.33 12.91
CA ARG A 106 0.96 -26.04 13.16
C ARG A 106 1.01 -25.14 11.94
N LEU A 107 -0.13 -24.55 11.64
CA LEU A 107 -0.39 -23.67 10.50
C LEU A 107 -0.79 -22.30 11.02
N LYS A 108 -0.23 -21.24 10.44
CA LYS A 108 -0.57 -19.86 10.78
C LYS A 108 -0.49 -18.95 9.58
N THR A 109 -1.54 -18.19 9.32
CA THR A 109 -1.57 -17.22 8.23
C THR A 109 -0.53 -16.12 8.44
N LYS A 110 0.32 -15.93 7.44
CA LYS A 110 1.35 -14.86 7.40
C LYS A 110 0.87 -13.65 6.62
N MET A 111 -0.01 -13.86 5.65
CA MET A 111 -0.65 -12.80 4.90
C MET A 111 -1.47 -11.92 5.85
N PRO A 112 -1.25 -10.60 5.92
CA PRO A 112 -2.15 -9.74 6.69
C PRO A 112 -3.55 -9.80 6.08
N ILE A 113 -4.54 -10.15 6.90
CA ILE A 113 -5.95 -10.12 6.56
C ILE A 113 -6.62 -9.32 7.68
N LEU A 114 -7.14 -8.15 7.34
CA LEU A 114 -7.79 -7.24 8.28
C LEU A 114 -9.30 -7.29 8.04
N GLY A 115 -10.02 -7.76 9.06
CA GLY A 115 -11.48 -7.70 9.12
C GLY A 115 -11.99 -6.26 9.29
N SER A 116 -13.30 -6.12 9.30
CA SER A 116 -14.02 -4.84 9.37
C SER A 116 -13.55 -3.93 10.51
N VAL A 117 -13.37 -4.47 11.71
CA VAL A 117 -12.98 -3.73 12.91
C VAL A 117 -11.52 -3.28 12.82
N LYS A 118 -10.62 -4.19 12.47
CA LYS A 118 -9.19 -3.91 12.34
C LYS A 118 -8.91 -2.92 11.21
N THR A 119 -9.54 -3.09 10.05
CA THR A 119 -9.40 -2.17 8.92
C THR A 119 -9.85 -0.76 9.29
N ARG A 120 -11.05 -0.59 9.87
CA ARG A 120 -11.54 0.74 10.30
C ARG A 120 -10.65 1.38 11.36
N SER A 121 -10.18 0.59 12.34
CA SER A 121 -9.28 1.09 13.37
C SER A 121 -7.95 1.56 12.78
N LEU A 122 -7.34 0.76 11.90
CA LEU A 122 -6.06 1.09 11.26
C LEU A 122 -6.19 2.36 10.44
N ARG A 123 -7.19 2.44 9.57
CA ARG A 123 -7.49 3.62 8.75
C ARG A 123 -7.69 4.87 9.61
N LYS A 124 -8.46 4.78 10.68
CA LYS A 124 -8.63 5.91 11.63
C LYS A 124 -7.30 6.35 12.25
N LYS A 125 -6.43 5.41 12.63
CA LYS A 125 -5.09 5.75 13.16
C LYS A 125 -4.22 6.42 12.10
N MET A 126 -4.22 5.88 10.89
CA MET A 126 -3.46 6.42 9.77
C MET A 126 -3.98 7.80 9.34
N ARG A 127 -5.29 8.01 9.42
CA ARG A 127 -5.92 9.33 9.22
C ARG A 127 -5.51 10.34 10.27
N ASN A 128 -5.53 9.96 11.55
CA ASN A 128 -5.07 10.84 12.62
C ASN A 128 -3.58 11.19 12.47
N LEU A 129 -2.77 10.26 11.98
CA LEU A 129 -1.38 10.51 11.65
C LEU A 129 -1.24 11.49 10.49
N ALA A 130 -1.98 11.29 9.40
CA ALA A 130 -2.01 12.19 8.24
C ALA A 130 -2.35 13.63 8.66
N VAL A 131 -3.40 13.82 9.46
CA VAL A 131 -3.79 15.14 10.00
C VAL A 131 -2.66 15.77 10.83
N ARG A 132 -1.98 14.96 11.66
CA ARG A 132 -0.92 15.43 12.55
C ARG A 132 0.32 15.91 11.79
N ILE A 133 0.74 15.17 10.75
CA ILE A 133 1.98 15.46 10.03
C ILE A 133 1.80 16.37 8.82
N GLU A 134 0.56 16.60 8.36
CA GLU A 134 0.31 17.50 7.23
C GLU A 134 0.87 18.91 7.42
N PRO A 135 0.79 19.58 8.59
CA PRO A 135 1.41 20.89 8.77
C PRO A 135 2.91 20.92 8.43
N GLU A 136 3.61 19.80 8.69
CA GLU A 136 5.03 19.66 8.36
C GLU A 136 5.26 19.39 6.87
N LEU A 137 4.30 18.77 6.17
CA LEU A 137 4.39 18.46 4.74
C LEU A 137 3.79 19.54 3.83
N ARG A 138 3.03 20.48 4.39
CA ARG A 138 2.27 21.49 3.63
C ARG A 138 3.14 22.29 2.67
N SER A 139 4.29 22.77 3.14
CA SER A 139 5.21 23.53 2.28
C SER A 139 5.79 22.67 1.17
N SER A 140 6.05 21.38 1.41
CA SER A 140 6.53 20.45 0.39
C SER A 140 5.48 20.22 -0.71
N VAL A 141 4.20 20.08 -0.36
CA VAL A 141 3.11 19.98 -1.35
C VAL A 141 2.97 21.27 -2.15
N HIS A 142 3.06 22.42 -1.48
CA HIS A 142 2.99 23.72 -2.14
C HIS A 142 4.14 23.95 -3.13
N ASP A 143 5.38 23.66 -2.71
CA ASP A 143 6.57 23.75 -3.54
C ASP A 143 6.47 22.83 -4.77
N LEU A 144 5.98 21.60 -4.58
CA LEU A 144 5.77 20.67 -5.68
C LEU A 144 4.77 21.23 -6.70
N LYS A 145 3.67 21.82 -6.24
CA LYS A 145 2.67 22.47 -7.09
C LYS A 145 3.26 23.65 -7.88
N ILE A 146 4.13 24.45 -7.25
CA ILE A 146 4.85 25.54 -7.92
C ILE A 146 5.75 25.00 -9.03
N GLU A 147 6.56 23.96 -8.78
CA GLU A 147 7.44 23.41 -9.81
C GLU A 147 6.65 22.76 -10.95
N LEU A 148 5.55 22.08 -10.66
CA LEU A 148 4.65 21.55 -11.70
C LEU A 148 4.01 22.66 -12.55
N ARG A 149 3.61 23.78 -11.95
CA ARG A 149 3.09 24.94 -12.68
C ARG A 149 4.13 25.50 -13.65
N LYS A 150 5.41 25.60 -13.24
CA LYS A 150 6.49 26.11 -14.10
C LYS A 150 6.70 25.26 -15.36
N VAL A 151 6.40 23.96 -15.30
CA VAL A 151 6.47 23.05 -16.45
C VAL A 151 5.11 22.81 -17.11
N GLY A 152 4.07 23.60 -16.77
CA GLY A 152 2.76 23.51 -17.41
C GLY A 152 1.88 22.33 -16.98
N HIS A 153 2.26 21.60 -15.92
CA HIS A 153 1.58 20.37 -15.49
C HIS A 153 1.04 20.42 -14.06
N GLU A 154 0.59 21.59 -13.60
CA GLU A 154 0.01 21.75 -12.25
C GLU A 154 -1.17 20.79 -12.00
N ALA A 155 -1.97 20.51 -13.03
CA ALA A 155 -3.10 19.59 -12.95
C ALA A 155 -2.68 18.15 -12.60
N ASN A 156 -1.42 17.77 -12.83
CA ASN A 156 -0.89 16.44 -12.53
C ASN A 156 -0.43 16.29 -11.06
N ILE A 157 -0.67 17.29 -10.19
CA ILE A 157 -0.23 17.26 -8.78
C ILE A 157 -0.65 15.97 -8.05
N TYR A 158 -1.87 15.47 -8.26
CA TYR A 158 -2.34 14.24 -7.62
C TYR A 158 -1.49 13.04 -8.04
N THR A 159 -1.30 12.85 -9.36
CA THR A 159 -0.53 11.74 -9.93
C THR A 159 0.94 11.78 -9.51
N ILE A 160 1.57 12.95 -9.53
CA ILE A 160 2.99 13.11 -9.15
C ILE A 160 3.18 12.93 -7.64
N LEU A 161 2.25 13.44 -6.84
CA LEU A 161 2.28 13.25 -5.40
C LEU A 161 2.07 11.78 -5.04
N PHE A 162 1.02 11.13 -5.55
CA PHE A 162 0.76 9.72 -5.23
C PHE A 162 1.81 8.79 -5.84
N SER A 163 1.80 8.64 -7.17
CA SER A 163 2.54 7.55 -7.82
C SER A 163 4.04 7.73 -7.75
N TYR A 164 4.55 8.95 -7.95
CA TYR A 164 5.98 9.16 -7.99
C TYR A 164 6.57 9.48 -6.61
N THR A 165 5.95 10.37 -5.85
CA THR A 165 6.50 10.82 -4.57
C THR A 165 6.23 9.82 -3.44
N LEU A 166 4.97 9.46 -3.21
CA LEU A 166 4.55 8.64 -2.07
C LEU A 166 4.69 7.13 -2.34
N ASP A 167 4.49 6.68 -3.57
CA ASP A 167 4.43 5.25 -3.93
C ASP A 167 5.67 4.72 -4.69
N GLU A 168 6.59 5.59 -5.12
CA GLU A 168 7.87 5.15 -5.72
C GLU A 168 9.05 5.60 -4.87
N LEU A 169 9.22 6.91 -4.68
CA LEU A 169 10.40 7.45 -4.00
C LEU A 169 10.40 7.21 -2.49
N ALA A 170 9.25 7.33 -1.83
CA ALA A 170 9.18 7.21 -0.37
C ALA A 170 9.40 5.77 0.13
N TRP A 171 9.38 4.77 -0.74
CA TRP A 171 9.80 3.41 -0.37
C TRP A 171 11.31 3.27 -0.19
N LYS A 172 12.13 4.09 -0.90
CA LYS A 172 13.59 3.98 -0.90
C LYS A 172 14.18 4.04 0.53
N PRO A 173 13.81 5.01 1.40
CA PRO A 173 14.32 5.04 2.77
C PRO A 173 13.93 3.82 3.61
N PHE A 174 12.78 3.19 3.37
CA PHE A 174 12.40 1.96 4.09
C PHE A 174 13.26 0.76 3.66
N PHE A 175 13.63 0.66 2.39
CA PHE A 175 14.57 -0.35 1.90
C PHE A 175 15.99 -0.11 2.43
N GLU A 176 16.49 1.13 2.38
CA GLU A 176 17.83 1.50 2.87
C GLU A 176 17.99 1.22 4.36
N LYS A 177 16.95 1.48 5.16
CA LYS A 177 16.91 1.15 6.59
C LYS A 177 16.63 -0.33 6.88
N SER A 178 16.55 -1.19 5.85
CA SER A 178 16.24 -2.63 5.96
C SER A 178 14.94 -2.94 6.69
N LEU A 179 13.98 -2.01 6.69
CA LEU A 179 12.64 -2.20 7.25
C LEU A 179 11.76 -3.05 6.33
N ILE A 180 12.04 -2.97 5.02
CA ILE A 180 11.43 -3.78 3.97
C ILE A 180 12.54 -4.50 3.23
N LYS A 181 12.36 -5.79 2.96
CA LYS A 181 13.35 -6.59 2.23
C LYS A 181 13.11 -6.46 0.74
N ASN A 182 14.17 -6.64 -0.04
CA ASN A 182 14.06 -6.72 -1.49
C ASN A 182 13.01 -7.78 -1.90
N THR A 183 12.11 -7.39 -2.79
CA THR A 183 10.99 -8.21 -3.26
C THR A 183 11.33 -9.13 -4.43
N GLY A 184 12.59 -9.14 -4.86
CA GLY A 184 13.10 -10.00 -5.92
C GLY A 184 12.98 -11.49 -5.61
N ILE A 185 12.89 -12.28 -6.67
CA ILE A 185 12.85 -13.74 -6.58
C ILE A 185 14.25 -14.24 -6.20
N THR A 186 14.30 -15.19 -5.26
CA THR A 186 15.55 -15.81 -4.80
C THR A 186 15.32 -17.31 -4.65
N VAL A 187 16.38 -18.10 -4.49
CA VAL A 187 16.26 -19.55 -4.17
C VAL A 187 15.37 -19.79 -2.93
N LYS A 188 15.40 -18.88 -1.94
CA LYS A 188 14.56 -18.94 -0.74
C LYS A 188 13.13 -18.42 -0.95
N ARG A 189 12.85 -17.74 -2.06
CA ARG A 189 11.56 -17.13 -2.43
C ARG A 189 11.30 -17.34 -3.92
N PRO A 190 11.13 -18.59 -4.38
CA PRO A 190 11.21 -18.92 -5.79
C PRO A 190 10.01 -18.42 -6.60
N PHE A 191 8.84 -18.27 -5.97
CA PHE A 191 7.62 -17.86 -6.68
C PHE A 191 7.33 -16.37 -6.55
N TRP A 192 7.57 -15.79 -5.37
CA TRP A 192 7.23 -14.39 -5.11
C TRP A 192 7.93 -13.85 -3.85
N GLY A 193 8.43 -12.61 -3.93
CA GLY A 193 9.23 -11.98 -2.86
C GLY A 193 8.55 -10.81 -2.14
N GLY A 194 7.38 -10.36 -2.59
CA GLY A 194 6.71 -9.15 -2.10
C GLY A 194 5.96 -9.28 -0.77
N ILE A 195 5.03 -8.35 -0.56
CA ILE A 195 4.01 -8.36 0.50
C ILE A 195 2.62 -8.24 -0.12
N PHE A 196 1.67 -9.00 0.39
CA PHE A 196 0.33 -9.17 -0.14
C PHE A 196 -0.61 -9.23 1.05
N TRP A 197 -1.70 -8.46 1.01
CA TRP A 197 -2.63 -8.34 2.12
C TRP A 197 -4.06 -8.13 1.65
N ALA A 198 -5.00 -8.32 2.56
CA ALA A 198 -6.43 -8.12 2.33
C ALA A 198 -7.03 -7.22 3.41
N CYS A 199 -7.87 -6.27 3.00
CA CYS A 199 -8.62 -5.38 3.89
C CYS A 199 -10.12 -5.50 3.58
N TYR A 200 -10.94 -5.64 4.62
CA TYR A 200 -12.40 -5.52 4.55
C TYR A 200 -12.88 -4.45 5.54
N PRO A 201 -13.78 -3.53 5.16
CA PRO A 201 -14.27 -3.31 3.79
C PRO A 201 -13.22 -2.66 2.87
N PRO A 202 -13.40 -2.76 1.54
CA PRO A 202 -12.59 -2.02 0.58
C PRO A 202 -12.66 -0.51 0.81
N HIS A 203 -11.72 0.24 0.25
CA HIS A 203 -11.91 1.69 0.12
C HIS A 203 -13.05 2.00 -0.86
N GLU A 204 -13.76 3.09 -0.62
CA GLU A 204 -14.75 3.62 -1.58
C GLU A 204 -14.06 4.05 -2.88
N PHE A 205 -12.89 4.67 -2.76
CA PHE A 205 -12.01 5.01 -3.86
C PHE A 205 -10.65 4.38 -3.62
N SER A 206 -10.18 3.57 -4.57
CA SER A 206 -8.80 3.08 -4.57
C SER A 206 -8.09 3.38 -5.87
N CYS A 207 -6.81 3.64 -5.72
CA CYS A 207 -5.92 3.92 -6.82
C CYS A 207 -4.59 3.21 -6.63
N GLY A 208 -3.91 2.94 -7.75
CA GLY A 208 -2.60 2.31 -7.72
C GLY A 208 -1.68 2.87 -8.79
N THR A 209 -0.45 2.38 -8.75
CA THR A 209 0.62 2.78 -9.65
C THR A 209 1.08 1.58 -10.44
N ASN A 210 1.06 1.69 -11.77
CA ASN A 210 1.74 0.73 -12.65
C ASN A 210 2.96 1.40 -13.25
N LYS A 211 4.08 0.67 -13.28
CA LYS A 211 5.32 1.11 -13.90
C LYS A 211 5.69 0.16 -15.02
N MET A 212 6.13 0.72 -16.13
CA MET A 212 6.70 -0.04 -17.24
C MET A 212 7.98 0.65 -17.69
N SER A 213 9.02 -0.14 -17.95
CA SER A 213 10.36 0.37 -18.26
C SER A 213 10.82 -0.08 -19.65
N PHE A 214 11.60 0.75 -20.32
CA PHE A 214 12.31 0.45 -21.56
C PHE A 214 13.62 1.21 -21.57
N GLN A 215 14.74 0.48 -21.64
CA GLN A 215 16.09 1.05 -21.49
C GLN A 215 16.19 1.92 -20.22
N GLU A 216 16.69 3.15 -20.31
CA GLU A 216 16.82 4.11 -19.21
C GLU A 216 15.53 4.84 -18.82
N ALA A 217 14.46 4.68 -19.60
CA ALA A 217 13.19 5.37 -19.37
C ALA A 217 12.14 4.45 -18.73
N TYR A 218 11.23 5.05 -17.97
CA TYR A 218 10.05 4.36 -17.47
C TYR A 218 8.82 5.27 -17.50
N PHE A 219 7.67 4.63 -17.69
CA PHE A 219 6.36 5.26 -17.71
C PHE A 219 5.59 4.81 -16.46
N MET A 220 5.05 5.78 -15.72
CA MET A 220 4.22 5.53 -14.54
C MET A 220 2.77 5.94 -14.81
N VAL A 221 1.84 5.05 -14.49
CA VAL A 221 0.40 5.29 -14.62
C VAL A 221 -0.25 5.21 -13.26
N ASN A 222 -0.90 6.30 -12.87
CA ASN A 222 -1.88 6.27 -11.79
C ASN A 222 -3.23 5.84 -12.35
N TRP A 223 -3.82 4.80 -11.78
CA TRP A 223 -5.15 4.31 -12.14
C TRP A 223 -6.08 4.36 -10.94
N SER A 224 -7.37 4.65 -11.16
CA SER A 224 -8.44 4.29 -10.24
C SER A 224 -9.05 2.96 -10.64
N LYS A 225 -9.76 2.29 -9.73
CA LYS A 225 -10.42 1.01 -10.02
C LYS A 225 -11.35 1.10 -11.25
N GLU A 226 -12.14 2.16 -11.34
CA GLU A 226 -13.10 2.40 -12.42
C GLU A 226 -12.40 2.66 -13.76
N LEU A 227 -11.24 3.32 -13.73
CA LEU A 227 -10.47 3.65 -14.92
C LEU A 227 -9.59 2.47 -15.38
N LEU A 228 -9.13 1.63 -14.44
CA LEU A 228 -8.27 0.49 -14.75
C LEU A 228 -8.92 -0.47 -15.74
N GLU A 229 -10.21 -0.79 -15.57
CA GLU A 229 -10.95 -1.65 -16.49
C GLU A 229 -10.97 -1.08 -17.92
N LYS A 230 -11.26 0.23 -18.04
CA LYS A 230 -11.25 0.94 -19.34
C LYS A 230 -9.85 1.02 -19.96
N MET A 231 -8.82 1.27 -19.16
CA MET A 231 -7.43 1.35 -19.65
C MET A 231 -6.85 0.00 -20.06
N LEU A 232 -7.25 -1.11 -19.42
CA LEU A 232 -6.78 -2.45 -19.77
C LEU A 232 -7.33 -2.92 -21.13
N GLU A 233 -8.45 -2.36 -21.57
CA GLU A 233 -9.03 -2.62 -22.88
C GLU A 233 -8.35 -1.82 -24.01
N GLY A 234 -7.92 -0.57 -23.75
CA GLY A 234 -7.37 0.32 -24.79
C GLY A 234 -5.89 0.71 -24.71
N ILE A 235 -5.29 0.83 -23.52
CA ILE A 235 -3.94 1.43 -23.34
C ILE A 235 -2.87 0.37 -23.06
N TYR A 236 -3.20 -0.69 -22.32
CA TYR A 236 -2.19 -1.55 -21.68
C TYR A 236 -1.67 -2.72 -22.54
N ARG A 237 -2.20 -2.98 -23.74
CA ARG A 237 -1.98 -4.26 -24.46
C ARG A 237 -0.64 -4.37 -25.22
N ALA A 238 -0.06 -3.27 -25.69
CA ALA A 238 1.27 -3.22 -26.33
C ALA A 238 1.84 -1.79 -26.45
N ASN A 239 0.95 -0.81 -26.37
CA ASN A 239 1.14 0.57 -26.79
C ASN A 239 2.07 1.38 -25.89
N LEU A 240 2.05 1.15 -24.56
CA LEU A 240 2.94 1.89 -23.66
C LEU A 240 4.42 1.55 -23.89
N LYS A 241 4.75 0.29 -24.23
CA LYS A 241 6.14 -0.12 -24.55
C LYS A 241 6.60 0.51 -25.86
N MET A 242 5.69 0.62 -26.83
CA MET A 242 5.95 1.35 -28.07
C MET A 242 6.12 2.84 -27.80
N LEU A 243 5.31 3.45 -26.92
CA LEU A 243 5.46 4.84 -26.50
C LEU A 243 6.85 5.12 -25.95
N LEU A 244 7.33 4.29 -25.01
CA LEU A 244 8.67 4.48 -24.45
C LEU A 244 9.75 4.27 -25.50
N ARG A 245 9.58 3.31 -26.41
CA ARG A 245 10.53 3.08 -27.50
C ARG A 245 10.63 4.29 -28.41
N ASP A 246 9.50 4.76 -28.95
CA ASP A 246 9.46 5.91 -29.85
C ASP A 246 10.05 7.15 -29.18
N TYR A 247 9.71 7.39 -27.90
CA TYR A 247 10.24 8.51 -27.17
C TYR A 247 11.76 8.43 -26.96
N VAL A 248 12.30 7.25 -26.61
CA VAL A 248 13.75 7.06 -26.43
C VAL A 248 14.50 7.18 -27.76
N GLU A 249 13.95 6.64 -28.85
CA GLU A 249 14.62 6.63 -30.16
C GLU A 249 14.50 7.96 -30.92
N TYR A 250 13.38 8.68 -30.77
CA TYR A 250 13.05 9.84 -31.62
C TYR A 250 12.73 11.13 -30.84
N GLY A 251 12.64 11.07 -29.51
CA GLY A 251 12.23 12.19 -28.66
C GLY A 251 10.73 12.55 -28.77
N LYS A 252 9.95 11.79 -29.54
CA LYS A 252 8.52 11.97 -29.77
C LYS A 252 7.89 10.67 -30.26
N ILE A 253 6.57 10.61 -30.20
CA ILE A 253 5.81 9.48 -30.73
C ILE A 253 5.64 9.65 -32.23
N VAL A 254 6.11 8.68 -33.00
CA VAL A 254 6.13 8.74 -34.48
C VAL A 254 5.14 7.76 -35.10
N ASN A 255 4.62 6.82 -34.32
CA ASN A 255 3.60 5.88 -34.77
C ASN A 255 2.21 6.53 -34.77
N ASP A 256 1.64 6.77 -35.95
CA ASP A 256 0.33 7.43 -36.13
C ASP A 256 -0.84 6.71 -35.44
N ASP A 257 -0.82 5.38 -35.41
CA ASP A 257 -1.88 4.60 -34.75
C ASP A 257 -1.79 4.76 -33.23
N LEU A 258 -0.56 4.75 -32.70
CA LEU A 258 -0.29 5.03 -31.29
C LEU A 258 -0.70 6.46 -30.89
N LEU A 259 -0.50 7.46 -31.76
CA LEU A 259 -0.98 8.83 -31.53
C LEU A 259 -2.50 8.87 -31.41
N LYS A 260 -3.22 8.24 -32.35
CA LYS A 260 -4.69 8.21 -32.35
C LYS A 260 -5.25 7.53 -31.11
N GLU A 261 -4.56 6.51 -30.60
CA GLU A 261 -4.97 5.79 -29.40
C GLU A 261 -4.68 6.55 -28.11
N LEU A 262 -3.55 7.27 -28.01
CA LEU A 262 -3.10 7.92 -26.78
C LEU A 262 -3.51 9.39 -26.63
N ALA A 263 -3.76 10.10 -27.74
CA ALA A 263 -4.20 11.49 -27.72
C ALA A 263 -5.54 11.72 -26.98
N PRO A 264 -6.56 10.84 -27.09
CA PRO A 264 -7.80 10.96 -26.31
C PRO A 264 -7.57 10.99 -24.80
N TYR A 265 -6.50 10.34 -24.33
CA TYR A 265 -6.11 10.29 -22.91
C TYR A 265 -5.14 11.40 -22.50
N LYS A 266 -4.79 12.32 -23.42
CA LYS A 266 -3.81 13.40 -23.21
C LYS A 266 -2.46 12.90 -22.70
N ILE A 267 -2.06 11.71 -23.13
CA ILE A 267 -0.71 11.18 -22.88
C ILE A 267 0.28 11.79 -23.87
N VAL A 268 -0.17 11.98 -25.11
CA VAL A 268 0.55 12.58 -26.23
C VAL A 268 -0.37 13.57 -26.94
N ASP A 269 0.19 14.58 -27.60
CA ASP A 269 -0.57 15.42 -28.53
C ASP A 269 -0.51 14.87 -29.96
N TYR A 270 -1.29 15.48 -30.87
CA TYR A 270 -1.32 15.06 -32.29
C TYR A 270 -0.02 15.39 -33.06
N SER A 271 0.93 16.11 -32.46
CA SER A 271 2.26 16.33 -33.03
C SER A 271 3.28 15.26 -32.61
N GLY A 272 2.90 14.40 -31.67
CA GLY A 272 3.72 13.34 -31.09
C GLY A 272 4.48 13.74 -29.84
N SER A 273 4.30 14.95 -29.33
CA SER A 273 4.90 15.38 -28.08
C SER A 273 4.14 14.83 -26.88
N LEU A 274 4.88 14.42 -25.83
CA LEU A 274 4.26 13.98 -24.58
C LEU A 274 3.51 15.15 -23.92
N ALA A 275 2.26 14.91 -23.54
CA ALA A 275 1.40 15.87 -22.85
C ALA A 275 1.39 15.65 -21.32
N ILE A 276 2.34 14.87 -20.81
CA ILE A 276 2.51 14.50 -19.41
C ILE A 276 3.86 14.99 -18.86
N PRO A 277 4.00 15.14 -17.53
CA PRO A 277 5.28 15.52 -16.93
C PRO A 277 6.40 14.53 -17.27
N ILE A 278 7.56 15.07 -17.65
CA ILE A 278 8.81 14.33 -17.80
C ILE A 278 9.72 14.71 -16.64
N ILE A 279 10.17 13.71 -15.89
CA ILE A 279 11.04 13.91 -14.73
C ILE A 279 12.36 13.19 -14.99
N GLU A 280 13.43 13.97 -15.13
CA GLU A 280 14.79 13.42 -15.17
C GLU A 280 15.28 13.24 -13.73
N GLU A 281 15.69 12.02 -13.36
CA GLU A 281 16.22 11.71 -12.02
C GLU A 281 17.67 12.21 -11.84
N LYS A 282 17.88 13.51 -12.01
CA LYS A 282 19.18 14.17 -11.91
C LYS A 282 19.13 15.26 -10.83
N GLU A 283 20.26 15.50 -10.17
CA GLU A 283 20.36 16.47 -9.07
C GLU A 283 20.22 17.95 -9.51
N ASP A 284 20.12 18.23 -10.80
CA ASP A 284 19.81 19.55 -11.36
C ASP A 284 18.33 19.72 -11.75
N ASN A 285 17.54 18.64 -11.78
CA ASN A 285 16.10 18.69 -12.04
C ASN A 285 15.34 19.10 -10.76
N LYS A 286 14.80 20.32 -10.75
CA LYS A 286 14.09 20.89 -9.59
C LYS A 286 12.84 20.10 -9.19
N LEU A 287 12.07 19.62 -10.17
CA LEU A 287 10.86 18.83 -9.90
C LEU A 287 11.24 17.51 -9.21
N TYR A 288 12.26 16.81 -9.73
CA TYR A 288 12.81 15.61 -9.10
C TYR A 288 13.27 15.87 -7.66
N LEU A 289 14.05 16.94 -7.44
CA LEU A 289 14.52 17.30 -6.10
C LEU A 289 13.38 17.56 -5.10
N LYS A 290 12.30 18.21 -5.54
CA LYS A 290 11.12 18.43 -4.68
C LYS A 290 10.42 17.12 -4.33
N CYS A 291 10.20 16.22 -5.30
CA CYS A 291 9.65 14.89 -5.07
C CYS A 291 10.55 14.09 -4.11
N LYS A 292 11.86 14.02 -4.38
CA LYS A 292 12.85 13.31 -3.55
C LYS A 292 12.90 13.84 -2.12
N SER A 293 12.99 15.15 -1.95
CA SER A 293 13.01 15.80 -0.63
C SER A 293 11.74 15.52 0.17
N MET A 294 10.57 15.63 -0.48
CA MET A 294 9.30 15.33 0.14
C MET A 294 9.19 13.85 0.53
N ALA A 295 9.58 12.93 -0.35
CA ALA A 295 9.56 11.49 -0.09
C ALA A 295 10.43 11.11 1.12
N MET A 296 11.64 11.66 1.22
CA MET A 296 12.51 11.45 2.39
C MET A 296 11.88 12.00 3.68
N LYS A 297 11.28 13.20 3.61
CA LYS A 297 10.60 13.82 4.74
C LYS A 297 9.40 12.99 5.20
N VAL A 298 8.59 12.50 4.26
CA VAL A 298 7.45 11.62 4.50
C VAL A 298 7.89 10.35 5.24
N ALA A 299 8.88 9.64 4.70
CA ALA A 299 9.36 8.40 5.33
C ALA A 299 9.88 8.67 6.75
N GLN A 300 10.61 9.76 6.96
CA GLN A 300 11.12 10.13 8.29
C GLN A 300 10.00 10.50 9.27
N LEU A 301 9.02 11.29 8.86
CA LEU A 301 7.89 11.68 9.70
C LEU A 301 7.02 10.47 10.06
N PHE A 302 6.78 9.58 9.10
CA PHE A 302 6.04 8.34 9.33
C PHE A 302 6.74 7.49 10.40
N LEU A 303 8.04 7.22 10.25
CA LEU A 303 8.80 6.41 11.22
C LEU A 303 8.92 7.05 12.60
N ASN A 304 8.96 8.38 12.69
CA ASN A 304 9.04 9.08 13.98
C ASN A 304 7.72 9.10 14.75
N ASN A 305 6.59 8.97 14.05
CA ASN A 305 5.27 9.14 14.65
C ASN A 305 4.48 7.83 14.77
N VAL A 306 4.98 6.72 14.24
CA VAL A 306 4.32 5.41 14.29
C VAL A 306 5.04 4.47 15.25
N ASP A 307 4.31 4.00 16.26
CA ASP A 307 4.76 2.90 17.12
C ASP A 307 4.52 1.55 16.41
N MET A 308 5.56 1.07 15.73
CA MET A 308 5.51 -0.20 15.00
C MET A 308 5.24 -1.40 15.90
N LYS A 309 5.71 -1.37 17.16
CA LYS A 309 5.51 -2.50 18.08
C LYS A 309 4.04 -2.59 18.47
N SER A 310 3.43 -1.45 18.79
CA SER A 310 2.00 -1.37 19.06
C SER A 310 1.17 -1.85 17.86
N LEU A 311 1.54 -1.46 16.63
CA LEU A 311 0.84 -1.92 15.42
C LEU A 311 0.95 -3.44 15.21
N ILE A 312 2.13 -4.03 15.40
CA ILE A 312 2.33 -5.48 15.30
C ILE A 312 1.42 -6.21 16.29
N GLU A 313 1.36 -5.74 17.54
CA GLU A 313 0.60 -6.38 18.61
C GLU A 313 -0.92 -6.20 18.43
N GLU A 314 -1.38 -5.02 18.02
CA GLU A 314 -2.80 -4.69 17.87
C GLU A 314 -3.42 -5.33 16.63
N TYR A 315 -2.73 -5.27 15.49
CA TYR A 315 -3.23 -5.78 14.22
C TYR A 315 -2.78 -7.21 13.90
N LYS A 316 -1.99 -7.82 14.80
CA LYS A 316 -1.42 -9.17 14.67
C LYS A 316 -0.60 -9.34 13.39
N PHE A 317 0.10 -8.29 12.95
CA PHE A 317 1.02 -8.41 11.83
C PHE A 317 2.10 -9.44 12.14
N TYR A 318 2.39 -10.31 11.18
CA TYR A 318 3.33 -11.40 11.40
C TYR A 318 4.77 -10.92 11.70
N ASP A 319 5.18 -9.81 11.10
CA ASP A 319 6.50 -9.19 11.29
C ASP A 319 6.43 -7.66 11.07
N GLY A 320 7.51 -6.96 11.45
CA GLY A 320 7.62 -5.52 11.26
C GLY A 320 7.62 -5.07 9.81
N GLU A 321 8.10 -5.91 8.89
CA GLU A 321 8.07 -5.64 7.45
C GLU A 321 6.62 -5.50 6.94
N LYS A 322 5.72 -6.41 7.35
CA LYS A 322 4.28 -6.28 7.04
C LYS A 322 3.64 -5.10 7.73
N ALA A 323 3.98 -4.84 9.00
CA ALA A 323 3.42 -3.72 9.73
C ALA A 323 3.74 -2.38 9.05
N VAL A 324 5.00 -2.19 8.62
CA VAL A 324 5.42 -0.99 7.89
C VAL A 324 4.67 -0.86 6.58
N VAL A 325 4.63 -1.91 5.76
CA VAL A 325 4.04 -1.83 4.41
C VAL A 325 2.55 -1.59 4.45
N VAL A 326 1.81 -2.39 5.24
CA VAL A 326 0.36 -2.23 5.33
C VAL A 326 0.01 -0.85 5.89
N SER A 327 0.67 -0.43 6.97
CA SER A 327 0.32 0.84 7.64
C SER A 327 0.74 2.06 6.82
N TYR A 328 1.89 2.04 6.17
CA TYR A 328 2.32 3.13 5.29
C TYR A 328 1.40 3.25 4.07
N HIS A 329 0.99 2.13 3.49
CA HIS A 329 0.09 2.14 2.34
C HIS A 329 -1.30 2.70 2.72
N GLU A 330 -1.86 2.31 3.86
CA GLU A 330 -3.11 2.90 4.36
C GLU A 330 -2.92 4.39 4.70
N TRP A 331 -1.78 4.79 5.29
CA TRP A 331 -1.46 6.21 5.53
C TRP A 331 -1.39 7.04 4.26
N MET A 332 -0.78 6.52 3.19
CA MET A 332 -0.68 7.22 1.91
C MET A 332 -2.07 7.57 1.36
N TRP A 333 -3.02 6.63 1.41
CA TRP A 333 -4.39 6.86 0.97
C TRP A 333 -5.16 7.82 1.88
N GLU A 334 -5.04 7.67 3.20
CA GLU A 334 -5.67 8.58 4.17
C GLU A 334 -5.13 10.02 4.06
N TYR A 335 -3.84 10.16 3.73
CA TYR A 335 -3.22 11.46 3.49
C TYR A 335 -3.74 12.11 2.20
N LEU A 336 -3.86 11.37 1.10
CA LEU A 336 -4.44 11.89 -0.13
C LEU A 336 -5.90 12.30 0.05
N ALA A 337 -6.70 11.48 0.74
CA ALA A 337 -8.08 11.81 1.07
C ALA A 337 -8.15 13.09 1.92
N TYR A 338 -7.26 13.24 2.91
CA TYR A 338 -7.20 14.46 3.73
C TYR A 338 -6.88 15.70 2.89
N LEU A 339 -5.90 15.62 1.99
CA LEU A 339 -5.52 16.74 1.12
C LEU A 339 -6.65 17.12 0.16
N GLU A 340 -7.39 16.16 -0.36
CA GLU A 340 -8.57 16.38 -1.20
C GLU A 340 -9.69 17.08 -0.44
N GLU A 341 -10.04 16.61 0.76
CA GLU A 341 -11.06 17.22 1.62
C GLU A 341 -10.72 18.68 1.99
N LYS A 342 -9.43 19.03 2.01
CA LYS A 342 -8.94 20.39 2.24
C LYS A 342 -8.82 21.23 0.96
N GLY A 343 -9.13 20.67 -0.21
CA GLY A 343 -9.01 21.35 -1.51
C GLY A 343 -7.56 21.66 -1.90
N ILE A 344 -6.58 20.96 -1.33
CA ILE A 344 -5.15 21.17 -1.60
C ILE A 344 -4.77 20.51 -2.93
N ILE A 345 -5.28 19.30 -3.14
CA ILE A 345 -5.20 18.53 -4.39
C ILE A 345 -6.61 18.15 -4.83
N ASN A 346 -6.79 17.81 -6.10
CA ASN A 346 -8.03 17.25 -6.61
C ASN A 346 -7.75 15.86 -7.16
N LYS A 347 -8.61 14.89 -6.85
CA LYS A 347 -8.57 13.60 -7.56
C LYS A 347 -8.72 13.85 -9.07
N PRO A 348 -8.01 13.10 -9.92
CA PRO A 348 -8.22 13.19 -11.37
C PRO A 348 -9.65 12.76 -11.70
N PHE A 349 -10.31 13.49 -12.59
CA PHE A 349 -11.63 13.10 -13.10
C PHE A 349 -11.51 11.77 -13.87
N ALA A 350 -12.40 10.82 -13.58
CA ALA A 350 -12.49 9.52 -14.25
C ALA A 350 -13.17 9.61 -15.62
#